data_AF-A0A7S0GV34-F1
#
_entry.id   AF-A0A7S0GV34-F1
#
_cell.length_a   1.000
_cell.length_b   1.000
_cell.length_c   1.000
_cell.angle_alpha   90.00
_cell.angle_beta   90.00
_cell.angle_gamma   90.00
#
_symmetry.space_group_name_H-M   'P 1'
#
loop_
_entity.id
_entity.type
_entity.pdbx_description
1 polymer ?
#
loop_
_entity_poly.entity_id
_entity_poly.type
_entity_poly.pdbx_seq_one_letter_code
_entity_poly.pdbx_strand_id
1 'polypeptide(L)'
;RNRSVLDQVSTFKHVVIEPRNSSQFGEAMTDYREKVEDESKSGAVLMAVCRGKSSEGMDFSDRQARAVLIVGFPYPSSYDLRVVLKKRLLDQARSGGIMGRVSEGASQRMKMAKNAMSGDRWYLIQAAVAVNQAMGR
;
A
#
# COMPACT_ATOMS: atom_id res chain seq x y z
N ARG A 1 -18.72 -7.95 30.05
CA ARG A 1 -17.94 -7.02 29.20
C ARG A 1 -17.60 -7.76 27.92
N ASN A 2 -18.03 -7.27 26.76
CA ASN A 2 -17.66 -7.87 25.47
C ASN A 2 -16.16 -7.64 25.21
N ARG A 3 -15.41 -8.71 24.97
CA ARG A 3 -14.00 -8.62 24.55
C ARG A 3 -13.94 -7.99 23.16
N SER A 4 -12.93 -7.14 22.92
CA SER A 4 -12.71 -6.62 21.57
C SER A 4 -12.20 -7.74 20.65
N VAL A 5 -12.36 -7.57 19.34
CA VAL A 5 -11.85 -8.53 18.35
C VAL A 5 -10.33 -8.70 18.50
N LEU A 6 -9.61 -7.62 18.84
CA LEU A 6 -8.17 -7.67 19.09
C LEU A 6 -7.83 -8.53 20.32
N ASP A 7 -8.59 -8.38 21.41
CA ASP A 7 -8.39 -9.20 22.61
C ASP A 7 -8.62 -10.68 22.30
N GLN A 8 -9.59 -11.00 21.45
CA GLN A 8 -9.83 -12.38 21.00
C GLN A 8 -8.63 -12.91 20.21
N VAL A 9 -8.08 -12.13 19.27
CA VAL A 9 -6.88 -12.53 18.50
C VAL A 9 -5.68 -12.74 19.42
N SER A 10 -5.48 -11.88 20.42
CA SER A 10 -4.37 -12.00 21.38
C SER A 10 -4.42 -13.26 22.25
N THR A 11 -5.59 -13.90 22.39
CA THR A 11 -5.66 -15.20 23.09
C THR A 11 -5.09 -16.35 22.28
N PHE A 12 -5.02 -16.19 20.95
CA PHE A 12 -4.53 -17.23 20.04
C PHE A 12 -3.13 -16.96 19.51
N LYS A 13 -2.71 -15.71 19.34
CA LYS A 13 -1.40 -15.37 18.76
C LYS A 13 -0.84 -14.13 19.45
N HIS A 14 0.49 -14.03 19.53
CA HIS A 14 1.13 -12.81 20.00
C HIS A 14 0.89 -11.68 19.00
N VAL A 15 0.33 -10.56 19.44
CA VAL A 15 0.00 -9.44 18.56
C VAL A 15 1.08 -8.37 18.70
N VAL A 16 1.77 -8.09 17.59
CA VAL A 16 2.73 -7.00 17.47
C VAL A 16 2.10 -5.90 16.62
N ILE A 17 2.12 -4.65 17.11
CA ILE A 17 1.58 -3.50 16.39
C ILE A 17 2.74 -2.61 15.94
N GLU A 18 2.75 -2.22 14.67
CA GLU A 18 3.75 -1.30 14.11
C GLU A 18 3.76 0.02 14.91
N PRO A 19 4.89 0.37 15.55
CA PRO A 19 4.99 1.62 16.28
C PRO A 19 5.02 2.81 15.33
N ARG A 20 4.40 3.92 15.76
CA ARG A 20 4.44 5.18 15.00
C ARG A 20 5.85 5.75 14.90
N ASN A 21 6.71 5.50 15.88
CA ASN A 21 8.09 5.99 15.90
C ASN A 21 9.05 5.02 15.18
N SER A 22 9.96 5.56 14.36
CA SER A 22 10.86 4.74 13.54
C SER A 22 11.91 4.04 14.38
N SER A 23 12.33 4.63 15.49
CA SER A 23 13.34 4.05 16.38
C SER A 23 12.86 2.76 17.06
N GLN A 24 11.57 2.64 17.35
CA GLN A 24 10.96 1.49 18.02
C GLN A 24 10.62 0.35 17.06
N PHE A 25 10.68 0.61 15.75
CA PHE A 25 10.28 -0.37 14.74
C PHE A 25 11.18 -1.61 14.74
N GLY A 26 12.49 -1.44 14.94
CA GLY A 26 13.43 -2.55 15.01
C GLY A 26 13.12 -3.51 16.17
N GLU A 27 12.83 -2.95 17.35
CA GLU A 27 12.50 -3.74 18.56
C GLU A 27 11.21 -4.54 18.36
N ALA A 28 10.15 -3.92 17.83
CA ALA A 28 8.90 -4.60 17.53
C ALA A 28 9.10 -5.75 16.51
N MET A 29 10.00 -5.58 15.54
CA MET A 29 10.29 -6.60 14.56
C MET A 29 11.08 -7.78 15.12
N THR A 30 12.03 -7.51 16.01
CA THR A 30 12.75 -8.55 16.75
C THR A 30 11.77 -9.38 17.57
N ASP A 31 10.88 -8.74 18.34
CA ASP A 31 9.85 -9.45 19.11
C ASP A 31 8.91 -10.27 18.20
N TYR A 32 8.51 -9.74 17.04
CA TYR A 32 7.73 -10.51 16.07
C TYR A 32 8.47 -11.77 15.61
N ARG A 33 9.73 -11.64 15.18
CA ARG A 33 10.52 -12.77 14.66
C ARG A 33 10.77 -13.85 15.71
N GLU A 34 11.15 -13.44 16.92
CA GLU A 34 11.35 -14.38 18.04
C GLU A 34 10.08 -15.18 18.34
N LYS A 35 8.91 -14.54 18.32
CA LYS A 35 7.63 -15.19 18.62
C LYS A 35 7.09 -16.04 17.47
N VAL A 36 7.51 -15.79 16.23
CA VAL A 36 7.17 -16.64 15.07
C VAL A 36 8.06 -17.88 15.02
N GLU A 37 9.32 -17.77 15.40
CA GLU A 37 10.28 -18.88 15.42
C GLU A 37 10.11 -19.79 16.64
N ASP A 38 9.47 -19.32 17.71
CA ASP A 38 9.13 -20.12 18.89
C ASP A 38 8.07 -21.20 18.56
N GLU A 39 8.53 -22.42 18.27
CA GLU A 39 7.68 -23.58 17.98
C GLU A 39 6.79 -24.01 19.16
N SER A 40 7.10 -23.56 20.38
CA SER A 40 6.26 -23.83 21.56
C SER A 40 5.01 -22.95 21.61
N LYS A 41 4.97 -21.88 20.80
CA LYS A 41 3.86 -20.94 20.71
C LYS A 41 3.13 -21.06 19.39
N SER A 42 1.91 -20.54 19.38
CA SER A 42 1.00 -20.51 18.22
C SER A 42 1.38 -19.46 17.14
N GLY A 43 2.59 -18.90 17.20
CA GLY A 43 3.09 -17.84 16.33
C GLY A 43 2.60 -16.42 16.70
N ALA A 44 2.90 -15.46 15.82
CA ALA A 44 2.55 -14.06 16.00
C ALA A 44 1.75 -13.48 14.83
N VAL A 45 1.12 -12.32 15.06
CA VAL A 45 0.46 -11.49 14.05
C VAL A 45 1.07 -10.10 14.10
N LEU A 46 1.51 -9.60 12.95
CA LEU A 46 1.96 -8.22 12.80
C LEU A 46 0.81 -7.37 12.25
N MET A 47 0.43 -6.33 12.98
CA MET A 47 -0.48 -5.29 12.52
C MET A 47 0.32 -4.09 12.04
N ALA A 48 0.30 -3.88 10.72
CA ALA A 48 1.09 -2.87 10.03
C ALA A 48 0.21 -1.97 9.16
N VAL A 49 0.75 -0.81 8.76
CA VAL A 49 0.05 0.14 7.89
C VAL A 49 0.63 0.07 6.48
N CYS A 50 -0.23 -0.06 5.47
CA CYS A 50 0.17 0.02 4.06
C CYS A 50 0.77 1.42 3.77
N ARG A 51 1.87 1.48 3.02
CA ARG A 51 2.70 2.71 2.85
C ARG A 51 3.34 3.20 4.17
N GLY A 52 3.36 2.34 5.19
CA GLY A 52 4.13 2.52 6.42
C GLY A 52 5.58 2.04 6.24
N LYS A 53 6.33 2.01 7.34
CA LYS A 53 7.77 1.69 7.32
C LYS A 53 8.02 0.23 7.01
N SER A 54 7.14 -0.61 7.53
CA SER A 54 7.03 -2.04 7.23
C SER A 54 6.89 -2.33 5.73
N SER A 55 6.31 -1.42 4.95
CA SER A 55 6.08 -1.59 3.52
C SER A 55 7.32 -1.30 2.66
N GLU A 56 8.38 -0.66 3.16
CA GLU A 56 9.53 -0.24 2.33
C GLU A 56 10.74 -1.19 2.35
N GLY A 57 10.84 -2.11 3.31
CA GLY A 57 12.07 -2.91 3.44
C GLY A 57 11.98 -4.19 4.28
N MET A 58 10.78 -4.66 4.62
CA MET A 58 10.64 -5.97 5.24
C MET A 58 10.51 -7.06 4.17
N ASP A 59 11.34 -8.08 4.32
CA ASP A 59 11.26 -9.34 3.60
C ASP A 59 10.89 -10.42 4.63
N PHE A 60 9.84 -11.18 4.35
CA PHE A 60 9.42 -12.30 5.18
C PHE A 60 9.94 -13.60 4.57
N SER A 61 10.94 -14.23 5.20
CA SER A 61 11.40 -15.56 4.78
C SER A 61 10.29 -16.62 4.91
N ASP A 62 10.47 -17.80 4.30
CA ASP A 62 9.48 -18.88 4.10
C ASP A 62 8.71 -19.41 5.34
N ARG A 63 8.93 -18.84 6.52
CA ARG A 63 8.18 -19.13 7.77
C ARG A 63 7.68 -17.90 8.53
N GLN A 64 8.13 -16.70 8.16
CA GLN A 64 7.85 -15.48 8.91
C GLN A 64 6.46 -14.90 8.60
N ALA A 65 5.87 -15.19 7.43
CA ALA A 65 4.50 -14.83 7.11
C ALA A 65 3.83 -15.90 6.22
N ARG A 66 2.84 -16.62 6.77
CA ARG A 66 2.07 -17.64 6.01
C ARG A 66 0.84 -17.07 5.31
N ALA A 67 0.34 -15.94 5.79
CA ALA A 67 -0.81 -15.26 5.24
C ALA A 67 -0.64 -13.75 5.45
N VAL A 68 -1.01 -12.96 4.44
CA VAL A 68 -1.09 -11.50 4.51
C VAL A 68 -2.55 -11.10 4.33
N LEU A 69 -3.08 -10.34 5.28
CA LEU A 69 -4.46 -9.84 5.25
C LEU A 69 -4.44 -8.33 5.05
N ILE A 70 -5.02 -7.88 3.94
CA ILE A 70 -5.18 -6.45 3.65
C ILE A 70 -6.62 -6.05 3.97
N VAL A 71 -6.78 -5.11 4.89
CA VAL A 71 -8.10 -4.57 5.28
C VAL A 71 -8.31 -3.23 4.57
N GLY A 72 -9.16 -3.24 3.55
CA GLY A 72 -9.46 -2.06 2.73
C GLY A 72 -8.51 -1.84 1.55
N PHE A 73 -8.59 -0.68 0.90
CA PHE A 73 -7.69 -0.29 -0.18
C PHE A 73 -6.85 0.94 0.23
N PRO A 74 -5.51 0.87 0.15
CA PRO A 74 -4.60 1.95 0.57
C PRO A 74 -4.51 3.06 -0.47
N TYR A 75 -5.63 3.74 -0.71
CA TYR A 75 -5.67 4.90 -1.58
C TYR A 75 -4.87 6.07 -0.99
N PRO A 76 -4.14 6.82 -1.82
CA PRO A 76 -3.64 8.14 -1.43
C PRO A 76 -4.80 9.03 -0.96
N SER A 77 -4.55 9.94 -0.03
CA SER A 77 -5.58 10.90 0.40
C SER A 77 -6.17 11.65 -0.79
N SER A 78 -7.49 11.56 -0.98
CA SER A 78 -8.19 12.24 -2.08
C SER A 78 -8.15 13.76 -1.95
N TYR A 79 -7.92 14.27 -0.74
CA TYR A 79 -7.84 15.70 -0.44
C TYR A 79 -6.40 16.26 -0.52
N ASP A 80 -5.38 15.42 -0.70
CA ASP A 80 -4.01 15.91 -0.90
C ASP A 80 -3.94 16.67 -2.23
N LEU A 81 -3.53 17.94 -2.16
CA LEU A 81 -3.41 18.82 -3.32
C LEU A 81 -2.56 18.20 -4.44
N ARG A 82 -1.51 17.45 -4.10
CA ARG A 82 -0.66 16.77 -5.09
C ARG A 82 -1.42 15.69 -5.86
N VAL A 83 -2.29 14.95 -5.18
CA VAL A 83 -3.15 13.91 -5.79
C VAL A 83 -4.16 14.58 -6.71
N VAL A 84 -4.85 15.61 -6.25
CA VAL A 84 -5.84 16.37 -7.03
C VAL A 84 -5.20 16.97 -8.29
N LEU A 85 -4.06 17.66 -8.14
CA LEU A 85 -3.36 18.29 -9.26
C LEU A 85 -2.81 17.26 -10.24
N LYS A 86 -2.28 16.12 -9.76
CA LYS A 86 -1.78 15.06 -10.63
C LYS A 86 -2.90 14.43 -11.46
N LYS A 87 -4.07 14.15 -10.84
CA LYS A 87 -5.25 13.65 -11.56
C LYS A 87 -5.66 14.62 -12.67
N ARG A 88 -5.80 15.91 -12.34
CA ARG A 88 -6.16 16.96 -13.31
C ARG A 88 -5.15 17.07 -14.45
N LEU A 89 -3.86 16.99 -14.15
CA LEU A 89 -2.79 17.03 -15.15
C LEU A 89 -2.91 15.85 -16.13
N LEU A 90 -3.13 14.63 -15.61
CA LEU A 90 -3.30 13.43 -16.44
C LEU A 90 -4.54 13.54 -17.33
N ASP A 91 -5.64 14.06 -16.78
CA ASP A 91 -6.87 14.26 -17.54
C ASP A 91 -6.71 15.34 -18.62
N GLN A 92 -5.97 16.41 -18.36
CA GLN A 92 -5.62 17.42 -19.36
C GLN A 92 -4.68 16.89 -20.45
N ALA A 93 -3.71 16.05 -20.08
CA ALA A 93 -2.83 15.38 -21.04
C ALA A 93 -3.62 14.44 -21.96
N ARG A 94 -4.57 13.67 -21.40
CA ARG A 94 -5.49 12.81 -22.16
C ARG A 94 -6.41 13.61 -23.08
N SER A 95 -6.79 14.82 -22.67
CA SER A 95 -7.63 15.75 -23.44
C SER A 95 -6.84 16.55 -24.49
N GLY A 96 -5.52 16.40 -24.55
CA GLY A 96 -4.63 17.09 -25.50
C GLY A 96 -4.27 18.54 -25.13
N GLY A 97 -4.56 18.98 -23.90
CA GLY A 97 -4.40 20.39 -23.48
C GLY A 97 -2.97 20.80 -23.08
N ILE A 98 -2.11 19.85 -22.68
CA ILE A 98 -0.73 20.14 -22.22
C ILE A 98 0.29 19.97 -23.37
N MET A 99 -0.02 19.12 -24.35
CA MET A 99 0.83 18.86 -25.51
C MET A 99 0.42 19.83 -26.62
N GLY A 100 1.10 20.98 -26.63
CA GLY A 100 0.78 22.18 -27.39
C GLY A 100 0.42 22.03 -28.87
N ARG A 101 -0.14 23.13 -29.36
CA ARG A 101 -0.75 23.40 -30.66
C ARG A 101 0.27 23.41 -31.82
N VAL A 102 1.10 22.36 -31.96
CA VAL A 102 2.07 22.28 -33.06
C VAL A 102 1.83 21.04 -33.91
N SER A 103 1.52 21.33 -35.17
CA SER A 103 1.58 20.57 -36.43
C SER A 103 1.16 19.09 -36.51
N GLU A 104 0.23 18.86 -37.44
CA GLU A 104 0.06 17.71 -38.35
C GLU A 104 -0.15 16.29 -37.76
N GLY A 105 -1.40 15.79 -37.90
CA GLY A 105 -1.74 14.35 -37.74
C GLY A 105 -2.84 14.04 -36.72
N ALA A 106 -4.09 14.47 -36.97
CA ALA A 106 -5.23 14.31 -36.04
C ALA A 106 -5.56 12.84 -35.69
N SER A 107 -5.48 11.92 -36.66
CA SER A 107 -5.90 10.52 -36.51
C SER A 107 -4.96 9.68 -35.62
N GLN A 108 -3.66 9.98 -35.64
CA GLN A 108 -2.64 9.25 -34.86
C GLN A 108 -2.55 9.78 -33.43
N ARG A 109 -2.76 11.10 -33.21
CA ARG A 109 -2.90 11.71 -31.87
C ARG A 109 -4.13 11.20 -31.13
N MET A 110 -5.29 11.06 -31.79
CA MET A 110 -6.49 10.57 -31.13
C MET A 110 -6.36 9.11 -30.64
N LYS A 111 -5.56 8.27 -31.32
CA LYS A 111 -5.20 6.94 -30.82
C LYS A 111 -4.27 7.01 -29.60
N MET A 112 -3.25 7.87 -29.60
CA MET A 112 -2.35 8.02 -28.44
C MET A 112 -3.02 8.67 -27.22
N ALA A 113 -3.88 9.67 -27.43
CA ALA A 113 -4.66 10.32 -26.37
C ALA A 113 -5.68 9.36 -25.74
N LYS A 114 -6.36 8.52 -26.55
CA LYS A 114 -7.21 7.44 -26.02
C LYS A 114 -6.43 6.40 -25.21
N ASN A 115 -5.15 6.20 -25.51
CA ASN A 115 -4.28 5.29 -24.78
C ASN A 115 -3.62 5.94 -23.54
N ALA A 116 -3.74 7.25 -23.35
CA ALA A 116 -3.17 7.95 -22.21
C ALA A 116 -3.93 7.63 -20.91
N MET A 117 -3.18 7.49 -19.82
CA MET A 117 -3.71 7.15 -18.50
C MET A 117 -4.59 8.28 -17.94
N SER A 118 -5.80 7.95 -17.48
CA SER A 118 -6.66 8.92 -16.76
C SER A 118 -6.21 9.13 -15.32
N GLY A 119 -6.60 10.25 -14.73
CA GLY A 119 -6.36 10.53 -13.32
C GLY A 119 -6.94 9.45 -12.40
N ASP A 120 -8.16 8.97 -12.69
CA ASP A 120 -8.80 7.90 -11.90
C ASP A 120 -8.09 6.55 -12.04
N ARG A 121 -7.64 6.20 -13.26
CA ARG A 121 -6.89 4.96 -13.49
C ARG A 121 -5.55 5.01 -12.79
N TRP A 122 -4.86 6.15 -12.82
CA TRP A 122 -3.65 6.37 -12.04
C TRP A 122 -3.91 6.22 -10.54
N TYR A 123 -4.99 6.81 -10.02
CA TYR A 123 -5.35 6.73 -8.60
C TYR A 123 -5.63 5.28 -8.14
N LEU A 124 -6.33 4.48 -8.95
CA LEU A 124 -6.52 3.06 -8.72
C LEU A 124 -5.19 2.29 -8.73
N ILE A 125 -4.32 2.56 -9.71
CA ILE A 125 -2.99 1.93 -9.79
C ILE A 125 -2.16 2.26 -8.55
N GLN A 126 -2.25 3.48 -8.01
CA GLN A 126 -1.55 3.85 -6.77
C GLN A 126 -1.98 3.02 -5.56
N ALA A 127 -3.26 2.67 -5.45
CA ALA A 127 -3.72 1.76 -4.41
C ALA A 127 -3.20 0.34 -4.65
N ALA A 128 -3.29 -0.16 -5.89
CA ALA A 128 -2.80 -1.49 -6.25
C ALA A 128 -1.28 -1.66 -5.99
N VAL A 129 -0.48 -0.65 -6.31
CA VAL A 129 0.97 -0.66 -6.02
C VAL A 129 1.22 -0.76 -4.51
N ALA A 130 0.47 -0.02 -3.69
CA ALA A 130 0.62 -0.08 -2.25
C ALA A 130 0.17 -1.42 -1.65
N VAL A 131 -0.86 -2.06 -2.22
CA VAL A 131 -1.26 -3.43 -1.87
C VAL A 131 -0.14 -4.41 -2.21
N ASN A 132 0.39 -4.35 -3.44
CA ASN A 132 1.45 -5.25 -3.87
C ASN A 132 2.72 -5.06 -3.04
N GLN A 133 3.04 -3.84 -2.66
CA GLN A 133 4.16 -3.52 -1.77
C GLN A 133 3.94 -4.09 -0.35
N ALA A 134 2.72 -4.06 0.17
CA ALA A 134 2.38 -4.66 1.45
C ALA A 134 2.33 -6.20 1.41
N MET A 135 1.98 -6.77 0.25
CA MET A 135 1.90 -8.22 0.05
C MET A 135 3.24 -8.88 -0.28
N GLY A 136 4.18 -8.15 -0.87
CA GLY A 136 5.42 -8.72 -1.39
C GLY A 136 6.65 -7.87 -1.09
N ARG A 137 7.48 -8.39 -0.18
CA ARG A 137 8.69 -9.11 -0.55
C ARG A 137 8.70 -10.46 0.17
#